data_AF-A0A8S1KW00-F1
#
_entry.id   AF-A0A8S1KW00-F1
#
_cell.length_a   1.000
_cell.length_b   1.000
_cell.length_c   1.000
_cell.angle_alpha   90.00
_cell.angle_beta   90.00
_cell.angle_gamma   90.00
#
_symmetry.space_group_name_H-M   'P 1'
#
loop_
_entity.id
_entity.type
_entity.pdbx_description
1 polymer ?
#
loop_
_entity_poly.entity_id
_entity_poly.type
_entity_poly.pdbx_seq_one_letter_code
_entity_poly.pdbx_strand_id
1 'polypeptide(L)'
;MNLCRIQHHDNQKVKYICLDQKCNQDQKIGCADCFLEFHVPNDIVSHQRKLISEFEAELKTKIQNLTDISISTNSNNSESVDQEFDTCMDNFIQKLTNYKEQIKEEINNEKKEFVTQVNEFNQKITEQIDLQNTQISQLSTNEINKSISFYQNSNNIVLDLKKDLQDMEMHKNKLDLKKQKAVQKLRITFEQIIKELDVNTKNYYNKSNDNNNNISSTPEKQIQPSQLSNTTQSTPTKNIVDVAKSKKQRKGKN
;
A
#
# COMPACT_ATOMS: atom_id res chain seq x y z
N MET A 1 14.87 -45.87 -50.21
CA MET A 1 15.84 -44.81 -50.61
C MET A 1 15.19 -44.01 -51.71
N ASN A 2 15.01 -42.70 -51.53
CA ASN A 2 14.22 -41.85 -52.42
C ASN A 2 15.09 -41.38 -53.61
N LEU A 3 14.71 -41.78 -54.83
CA LEU A 3 15.30 -41.28 -56.08
C LEU A 3 14.82 -39.86 -56.35
N CYS A 4 15.65 -39.07 -57.04
CA CYS A 4 15.28 -37.72 -57.47
C CYS A 4 14.12 -37.79 -58.45
N ARG A 5 13.19 -36.82 -58.36
CA ARG A 5 11.98 -36.75 -59.20
C ARG A 5 12.09 -35.73 -60.34
N ILE A 6 13.25 -35.08 -60.48
CA ILE A 6 13.51 -34.10 -61.54
C ILE A 6 13.89 -34.86 -62.81
N GLN A 7 13.23 -34.50 -63.93
CA GLN A 7 13.55 -35.08 -65.24
C GLN A 7 15.04 -34.91 -65.53
N HIS A 8 15.70 -35.98 -65.98
CA HIS A 8 17.15 -36.07 -66.19
C HIS A 8 18.01 -36.30 -64.93
N HIS A 9 17.43 -36.31 -63.73
CA HIS A 9 18.12 -36.69 -62.47
C HIS A 9 17.68 -38.07 -61.95
N ASP A 10 16.91 -38.82 -62.75
CA ASP A 10 16.12 -39.99 -62.34
C ASP A 10 16.93 -41.14 -61.69
N ASN A 11 18.24 -41.18 -61.92
CA ASN A 11 19.15 -42.18 -61.34
C ASN A 11 19.88 -41.70 -60.08
N GLN A 12 19.69 -40.45 -59.66
CA GLN A 12 20.40 -39.89 -58.53
C GLN A 12 19.61 -40.04 -57.23
N LYS A 13 20.32 -40.40 -56.17
CA LYS A 13 19.72 -40.46 -54.83
C LYS A 13 19.62 -39.05 -54.26
N VAL A 14 18.47 -38.75 -53.68
CA VAL A 14 18.27 -37.55 -52.87
C VAL A 14 19.14 -37.68 -51.62
N LYS A 15 20.06 -36.73 -51.43
CA LYS A 15 21.10 -36.81 -50.39
C LYS A 15 21.32 -35.51 -49.63
N TYR A 16 20.89 -34.38 -50.18
CA TYR A 16 21.24 -33.06 -49.67
C TYR A 16 19.99 -32.25 -49.31
N ILE A 17 20.14 -31.40 -48.29
CA ILE A 17 19.17 -30.40 -47.87
C ILE A 17 19.82 -29.02 -47.87
N CYS A 18 19.09 -28.01 -48.37
CA CYS A 18 19.49 -26.61 -48.35
C CYS A 18 19.12 -26.00 -47.00
N LEU A 19 20.11 -25.43 -46.31
CA LEU A 19 19.94 -24.82 -44.99
C LEU A 19 19.94 -23.28 -45.04
N ASP A 20 20.05 -22.70 -46.24
CA ASP A 20 20.05 -21.25 -46.39
C ASP A 20 18.65 -20.66 -46.17
N GLN A 21 18.55 -19.75 -45.20
CA GLN A 21 17.32 -19.04 -44.85
C GLN A 21 16.86 -18.09 -45.96
N LYS A 22 17.77 -17.63 -46.82
CA LYS A 22 17.48 -16.71 -47.93
C LYS A 22 17.16 -17.43 -49.24
N CYS A 23 17.28 -18.76 -49.27
CA CYS A 23 16.94 -19.51 -50.46
C CYS A 23 15.41 -19.46 -50.68
N ASN A 24 14.97 -19.08 -51.89
CA ASN A 24 13.55 -18.99 -52.25
C ASN A 24 13.09 -20.14 -53.15
N GLN A 25 13.91 -21.19 -53.30
CA GLN A 25 13.55 -22.35 -54.12
C GLN A 25 12.54 -23.24 -53.39
N ASP A 26 11.47 -23.63 -54.09
CA ASP A 26 10.43 -24.52 -53.57
C ASP A 26 11.01 -25.89 -53.18
N GLN A 27 11.96 -26.41 -53.96
CA GLN A 27 12.61 -27.68 -53.69
C GLN A 27 13.91 -27.48 -52.89
N LYS A 28 13.82 -27.64 -51.57
CA LYS A 28 14.96 -27.54 -50.64
C LYS A 28 15.76 -28.83 -50.46
N ILE A 29 15.24 -29.96 -50.94
CA ILE A 29 15.83 -31.29 -50.79
C ILE A 29 16.03 -31.91 -52.17
N GLY A 30 17.23 -32.41 -52.45
CA GLY A 30 17.60 -32.87 -53.79
C GLY A 30 18.85 -33.75 -53.85
N CYS A 31 19.16 -34.22 -55.06
CA CYS A 31 20.44 -34.84 -55.37
C CYS A 31 21.54 -33.78 -55.60
N ALA A 32 22.77 -34.19 -55.91
CA ALA A 32 23.87 -33.25 -56.13
C ALA A 32 23.56 -32.26 -57.26
N ASP A 33 22.96 -32.76 -58.36
CA ASP A 33 22.68 -31.97 -59.56
C ASP A 33 21.54 -30.97 -59.33
N CYS A 34 20.52 -31.31 -58.53
CA CYS A 34 19.50 -30.33 -58.13
C CYS A 34 20.12 -29.09 -57.47
N PHE A 35 21.17 -29.28 -56.68
CA PHE A 35 21.81 -28.15 -56.00
C PHE A 35 22.65 -27.33 -56.95
N LEU A 36 23.34 -27.97 -57.90
CA LEU A 36 24.12 -27.26 -58.91
C LEU A 36 23.21 -26.45 -59.85
N GLU A 37 22.08 -27.01 -60.28
CA GLU A 37 21.17 -26.36 -61.23
C GLU A 37 20.31 -25.26 -60.59
N PHE A 38 19.76 -25.50 -59.39
CA PHE A 38 18.73 -24.63 -58.80
C PHE A 38 19.21 -23.82 -57.59
N HIS A 39 20.30 -24.25 -56.92
CA HIS A 39 20.82 -23.61 -55.70
C HIS A 39 22.20 -22.98 -55.88
N VAL A 40 22.84 -23.16 -57.03
CA VAL A 40 24.06 -22.46 -57.45
C VAL A 40 23.84 -21.77 -58.83
N PRO A 41 22.75 -21.00 -59.06
CA PRO A 41 22.63 -20.29 -60.32
C PRO A 41 23.44 -18.99 -60.25
N ASN A 42 24.63 -19.00 -60.84
CA ASN A 42 25.35 -17.84 -61.41
C ASN A 42 25.69 -16.62 -60.53
N ASP A 43 25.41 -16.58 -59.23
CA ASP A 43 25.86 -15.51 -58.33
C ASP A 43 26.73 -16.03 -57.18
N ILE A 44 27.63 -15.15 -56.72
CA ILE A 44 28.83 -15.36 -55.89
C ILE A 44 28.59 -16.01 -54.51
N VAL A 45 27.37 -16.45 -54.19
CA VAL A 45 27.00 -17.03 -52.90
C VAL A 45 26.43 -18.44 -53.10
N SER A 46 27.27 -19.46 -52.91
CA SER A 46 26.82 -20.85 -52.81
C SER A 46 25.91 -21.02 -51.59
N HIS A 47 24.66 -21.45 -51.80
CA HIS A 47 23.79 -21.84 -50.69
C HIS A 47 24.45 -22.93 -49.84
N GLN A 48 24.31 -22.85 -48.52
CA GLN A 48 24.81 -23.88 -47.62
C GLN A 48 23.96 -25.15 -47.75
N ARG A 49 24.60 -26.26 -48.13
CA ARG A 49 23.98 -27.60 -48.18
C ARG A 49 24.56 -28.53 -47.13
N LYS A 50 23.74 -29.45 -46.62
CA LYS A 50 24.15 -30.51 -45.69
C LYS A 50 23.63 -31.86 -46.16
N LEU A 51 24.34 -32.95 -45.83
CA LEU A 51 23.82 -34.29 -46.08
C LEU A 51 22.61 -34.54 -45.18
N ILE A 52 21.56 -35.15 -45.74
CA ILE A 52 20.33 -35.47 -45.01
C ILE A 52 20.65 -36.35 -43.80
N SER A 53 21.56 -37.32 -43.93
CA SER A 53 21.98 -38.19 -42.82
C SER A 53 22.65 -37.42 -41.68
N GLU A 54 23.44 -36.40 -41.99
CA GLU A 54 24.08 -35.56 -40.96
C GLU A 54 23.10 -34.60 -40.32
N PHE A 55 22.14 -34.08 -41.10
CA PHE A 55 21.08 -33.23 -40.58
C PHE A 55 20.11 -34.03 -39.69
N GLU A 56 19.77 -35.25 -40.08
CA GLU A 56 19.00 -36.18 -39.25
C GLU A 56 19.74 -36.55 -37.96
N ALA A 57 21.04 -36.79 -38.02
CA ALA A 57 21.85 -37.02 -36.82
C ALA A 57 21.86 -35.79 -35.90
N GLU A 58 22.06 -34.58 -36.45
CA GLU A 58 22.02 -33.34 -35.68
C GLU A 58 20.64 -33.07 -35.07
N LEU A 59 19.56 -33.28 -35.84
CA LEU A 59 18.18 -33.16 -35.35
C LEU A 59 17.92 -34.18 -34.25
N LYS A 60 18.34 -35.44 -34.41
CA LYS A 60 18.22 -36.45 -33.37
C LYS A 60 18.97 -36.04 -32.11
N THR A 61 20.18 -35.51 -32.23
CA THR A 61 20.94 -34.99 -31.07
C THR A 61 20.23 -33.79 -30.44
N LYS A 62 19.68 -32.86 -31.22
CA LYS A 62 18.93 -31.71 -30.68
C LYS A 62 17.62 -32.13 -30.01
N ILE A 63 16.89 -33.07 -30.60
CA ILE A 63 15.68 -33.65 -30.02
C ILE A 63 16.03 -34.41 -28.75
N GLN A 64 17.08 -35.22 -28.76
CA GLN A 64 17.56 -35.93 -27.57
C GLN A 64 17.96 -34.94 -26.48
N ASN A 65 18.70 -33.87 -26.79
CA ASN A 65 19.02 -32.80 -25.86
C ASN A 65 17.76 -32.10 -25.32
N LEU A 66 16.72 -31.91 -26.13
CA LEU A 66 15.43 -31.38 -25.69
C LEU A 66 14.62 -32.37 -24.83
N THR A 67 14.81 -33.66 -25.04
CA THR A 67 14.15 -34.73 -24.28
C THR A 67 14.86 -34.99 -22.95
N ASP A 68 16.19 -34.82 -22.94
CA ASP A 68 17.06 -34.90 -21.76
C ASP A 68 17.04 -33.60 -20.93
N ILE A 69 16.58 -32.49 -21.52
CA ILE A 69 15.98 -31.39 -20.77
C ILE A 69 14.69 -31.95 -20.16
N SER A 70 14.86 -32.64 -19.04
CA SER A 70 13.82 -32.78 -18.06
C SER A 70 13.33 -31.36 -17.82
N ILE A 71 12.10 -31.05 -18.25
CA ILE A 71 11.38 -29.96 -17.64
C ILE A 71 11.22 -30.44 -16.21
N SER A 72 12.20 -30.10 -15.35
CA SER A 72 11.91 -29.97 -13.95
C SER A 72 10.70 -29.06 -13.93
N THR A 73 9.54 -29.61 -13.62
CA THR A 73 8.46 -28.81 -13.06
C THR A 73 9.16 -27.95 -12.02
N ASN A 74 9.31 -26.66 -12.29
CA ASN A 74 9.70 -25.72 -11.27
C ASN A 74 8.55 -25.78 -10.27
N SER A 75 8.60 -26.70 -9.31
CA SER A 75 7.78 -26.71 -8.10
C SER A 75 8.28 -25.64 -7.12
N ASN A 76 8.70 -24.50 -7.65
CA ASN A 76 9.23 -23.34 -6.94
C ASN A 76 8.35 -22.18 -7.44
N ASN A 77 7.30 -21.72 -6.75
CA ASN A 77 7.34 -21.17 -5.39
C ASN A 77 5.93 -20.96 -4.78
N SER A 78 4.90 -21.79 -5.06
CA SER A 78 3.58 -21.47 -4.46
C SER A 78 3.61 -21.57 -2.94
N GLU A 79 4.16 -22.67 -2.38
CA GLU A 79 4.25 -22.85 -0.94
C GLU A 79 5.15 -21.81 -0.24
N SER A 80 6.21 -21.32 -0.88
CA SER A 80 7.06 -20.29 -0.28
C SER A 80 6.38 -18.91 -0.30
N VAL A 81 5.63 -18.61 -1.37
CA VAL A 81 4.84 -17.38 -1.46
C VAL A 81 3.66 -17.42 -0.48
N ASP A 82 3.03 -18.57 -0.33
CA ASP A 82 1.96 -18.78 0.65
C ASP A 82 2.50 -18.64 2.08
N GLN A 83 3.68 -19.20 2.39
CA GLN A 83 4.34 -19.01 3.68
C GLN A 83 4.76 -17.55 3.93
N GLU A 84 5.26 -16.84 2.92
CA GLU A 84 5.59 -15.42 3.03
C GLU A 84 4.31 -14.57 3.23
N PHE A 85 3.22 -14.94 2.58
CA PHE A 85 1.91 -14.29 2.74
C PHE A 85 1.34 -14.54 4.14
N ASP A 86 1.36 -15.77 4.63
CA ASP A 86 0.92 -16.13 5.98
C ASP A 86 1.78 -15.39 7.03
N THR A 87 3.10 -15.34 6.84
CA THR A 87 4.00 -14.58 7.70
C THR A 87 3.67 -13.08 7.68
N CYS A 88 3.34 -12.53 6.51
CA CYS A 88 2.92 -11.13 6.39
C CYS A 88 1.59 -10.88 7.12
N MET A 89 0.62 -11.79 6.96
CA MET A 89 -0.66 -11.70 7.63
C MET A 89 -0.54 -11.83 9.15
N ASP A 90 0.29 -12.75 9.65
CA ASP A 90 0.55 -12.89 11.08
C ASP A 90 1.21 -11.63 11.66
N ASN A 91 2.19 -11.06 10.94
CA ASN A 91 2.80 -9.78 11.33
C ASN A 91 1.79 -8.63 11.35
N PHE A 92 0.85 -8.62 10.40
CA PHE A 92 -0.21 -7.61 10.33
C PHE A 92 -1.20 -7.75 11.50
N ILE A 93 -1.67 -8.98 11.76
CA ILE A 93 -2.54 -9.30 12.90
C ILE A 93 -1.86 -8.94 14.21
N GLN A 94 -0.57 -9.24 14.35
CA GLN A 94 0.21 -8.92 15.55
C GLN A 94 0.33 -7.40 15.74
N LYS A 95 0.61 -6.63 14.68
CA LYS A 95 0.62 -5.17 14.74
C LYS A 95 -0.74 -4.59 15.15
N LEU A 96 -1.83 -5.08 14.55
CA LEU A 96 -3.18 -4.64 14.90
C LEU A 96 -3.52 -4.96 16.35
N THR A 97 -3.12 -6.15 16.83
CA THR A 97 -3.32 -6.57 18.21
C THR A 97 -2.54 -5.68 19.18
N ASN A 98 -1.27 -5.40 18.88
CA ASN A 98 -0.44 -4.50 19.69
C ASN A 98 -1.03 -3.08 19.73
N TYR A 99 -1.50 -2.53 18.59
CA TYR A 99 -2.16 -1.23 18.57
C TYR A 99 -3.44 -1.20 19.39
N LYS A 100 -4.25 -2.27 19.32
CA LYS A 100 -5.47 -2.42 20.12
C LYS A 100 -5.16 -2.43 21.61
N GLU A 101 -4.12 -3.15 22.03
CA GLU A 101 -3.67 -3.21 23.43
C GLU A 101 -3.18 -1.84 23.91
N GLN A 102 -2.36 -1.15 23.13
CA GLN A 102 -1.86 0.19 23.45
C GLN A 102 -3.00 1.20 23.63
N ILE A 103 -3.96 1.25 22.70
CA ILE A 103 -5.11 2.15 22.81
C ILE A 103 -5.93 1.84 24.07
N LYS A 104 -6.12 0.55 24.38
CA LYS A 104 -6.84 0.12 25.58
C LYS A 104 -6.11 0.54 26.86
N GLU A 105 -4.78 0.47 26.86
CA GLU A 105 -3.95 0.91 27.99
C GLU A 105 -4.01 2.43 28.17
N GLU A 106 -3.87 3.21 27.08
CA GLU A 106 -4.01 4.68 27.11
C GLU A 106 -5.38 5.10 27.66
N ILE A 107 -6.47 4.51 27.16
CA ILE A 107 -7.83 4.80 27.65
C ILE A 107 -7.98 4.45 29.14
N ASN A 108 -7.42 3.32 29.58
CA ASN A 108 -7.49 2.92 30.99
C ASN A 108 -6.70 3.85 31.91
N ASN A 109 -5.55 4.34 31.44
CA ASN A 109 -4.73 5.28 32.19
C ASN A 109 -5.43 6.64 32.31
N GLU A 110 -5.98 7.16 31.22
CA GLU A 110 -6.77 8.40 31.25
C GLU A 110 -8.02 8.25 32.14
N LYS A 111 -8.72 7.10 32.08
CA LYS A 111 -9.84 6.83 32.96
C LYS A 111 -9.45 6.85 34.43
N LYS A 112 -8.29 6.28 34.79
CA LYS A 112 -7.77 6.33 36.15
C LYS A 112 -7.49 7.76 36.59
N GLU A 113 -6.83 8.54 35.74
CA GLU A 113 -6.52 9.94 36.02
C GLU A 113 -7.80 10.77 36.23
N PHE A 114 -8.81 10.57 35.38
CA PHE A 114 -10.12 11.21 35.53
C PHE A 114 -10.82 10.83 36.84
N VAL A 115 -10.81 9.54 37.21
CA VAL A 115 -11.38 9.09 38.49
C VAL A 115 -10.65 9.73 39.68
N THR A 116 -9.33 9.86 39.62
CA THR A 116 -8.55 10.56 40.65
C THR A 116 -8.99 12.02 40.76
N GLN A 117 -9.11 12.75 39.64
CA GLN A 117 -9.55 14.14 39.65
C GLN A 117 -10.99 14.30 40.19
N VAL A 118 -11.90 13.39 39.85
CA VAL A 118 -13.27 13.39 40.39
C VAL A 118 -13.27 13.14 41.90
N ASN A 119 -12.44 12.22 42.39
CA ASN A 119 -12.33 11.96 43.82
C ASN A 119 -11.76 13.17 44.56
N GLU A 120 -10.71 13.81 44.04
CA GLU A 120 -10.15 15.05 44.61
C GLU A 120 -11.19 16.18 44.63
N PHE A 121 -11.98 16.33 43.57
CA PHE A 121 -13.06 17.31 43.51
C PHE A 121 -14.16 17.03 44.54
N ASN A 122 -14.63 15.79 44.63
CA ASN A 122 -15.65 15.39 45.60
C ASN A 122 -15.16 15.55 47.05
N GLN A 123 -13.88 15.28 47.30
CA GLN A 123 -13.27 15.53 48.60
C GLN A 123 -13.29 17.02 48.94
N LYS A 124 -12.86 17.90 48.02
CA LYS A 124 -12.92 19.36 48.20
C LYS A 124 -14.35 19.87 48.43
N ILE A 125 -15.34 19.31 47.73
CA ILE A 125 -16.76 19.64 47.95
C ILE A 125 -17.20 19.20 49.34
N THR A 126 -16.87 17.98 49.76
CA THR A 126 -17.27 17.46 51.08
C THR A 126 -16.68 18.30 52.21
N GLU A 127 -15.40 18.67 52.08
CA GLU A 127 -14.71 19.59 53.02
C GLU A 127 -15.36 20.99 53.06
N GLN A 128 -16.01 21.45 51.99
CA GLN A 128 -16.71 22.75 51.95
C GLN A 128 -18.19 22.67 52.40
N ILE A 129 -18.88 21.55 52.18
CA ILE A 129 -20.30 21.37 52.53
C ILE A 129 -20.49 21.13 54.04
N ASP A 130 -19.49 20.60 54.75
CA ASP A 130 -19.56 20.36 56.19
C ASP A 130 -19.78 21.65 57.02
N LEU A 131 -19.59 22.82 56.40
CA LEU A 131 -19.83 24.14 56.99
C LEU A 131 -21.27 24.68 56.83
N GLN A 132 -22.10 24.09 55.95
CA GLN A 132 -23.45 24.61 55.67
C GLN A 132 -24.53 24.06 56.62
N ASN A 133 -24.27 22.98 57.36
CA ASN A 133 -25.24 22.35 58.25
C ASN A 133 -25.00 22.61 59.75
N THR A 134 -23.98 23.38 60.11
CA THR A 134 -23.63 23.67 61.51
C THR A 134 -24.34 24.94 61.99
N GLN A 135 -25.13 24.85 63.08
CA GLN A 135 -25.61 26.05 63.75
C GLN A 135 -24.42 26.85 64.30
N ILE A 136 -24.41 28.18 64.16
CA ILE A 136 -23.33 29.08 64.62
C ILE A 136 -22.98 28.85 66.10
N SER A 137 -23.94 28.38 66.90
CA SER A 137 -23.80 28.03 68.32
C SER A 137 -22.99 26.76 68.60
N GLN A 138 -22.66 25.96 67.59
CA GLN A 138 -21.91 24.70 67.72
C GLN A 138 -20.50 24.75 67.13
N LEU A 139 -20.15 25.82 66.41
CA LEU A 139 -18.84 25.99 65.79
C LEU A 139 -17.82 26.48 66.83
N SER A 140 -16.66 25.83 66.85
CA SER A 140 -15.52 26.32 67.61
C SER A 140 -15.06 27.67 67.06
N THR A 141 -14.38 28.48 67.88
CA THR A 141 -13.80 29.77 67.47
C THR A 141 -12.89 29.64 66.25
N ASN A 142 -12.26 28.47 66.07
CA ASN A 142 -11.39 28.19 64.94
C ASN A 142 -12.19 27.98 63.63
N GLU A 143 -13.34 27.31 63.69
CA GLU A 143 -14.22 27.10 62.54
C GLU A 143 -14.97 28.37 62.15
N ILE A 144 -15.34 29.19 63.15
CA ILE A 144 -15.90 30.53 62.92
C ILE A 144 -14.86 31.40 62.18
N ASN A 145 -13.60 31.40 62.62
CA ASN A 145 -12.54 32.17 61.96
C ASN A 145 -12.23 31.67 60.53
N LYS A 146 -12.28 30.35 60.29
CA LYS A 146 -12.16 29.79 58.93
C LYS A 146 -13.33 30.22 58.05
N SER A 147 -14.55 30.22 58.58
CA SER A 147 -15.76 30.66 57.86
C SER A 147 -15.67 32.14 57.51
N ILE A 148 -15.27 32.99 58.47
CA ILE A 148 -15.03 34.42 58.24
C ILE A 148 -13.98 34.62 57.14
N SER A 149 -12.86 33.88 57.20
CA SER A 149 -11.80 33.96 56.19
C SER A 149 -12.31 33.55 54.80
N PHE A 150 -13.13 32.51 54.71
CA PHE A 150 -13.75 32.06 53.46
C PHE A 150 -14.66 33.13 52.85
N TYR A 151 -15.55 33.74 53.65
CA TYR A 151 -16.43 34.80 53.15
C TYR A 151 -15.67 36.09 52.80
N GLN A 152 -14.61 36.43 53.55
CA GLN A 152 -13.72 37.55 53.22
C GLN A 152 -12.93 37.32 51.92
N ASN A 153 -12.56 36.08 51.63
CA ASN A 153 -11.87 35.70 50.38
C ASN A 153 -12.81 35.21 49.27
N SER A 154 -14.12 35.29 49.46
CA SER A 154 -15.12 34.72 48.55
C SER A 154 -14.96 35.20 47.10
N ASN A 155 -14.62 36.47 46.90
CA ASN A 155 -14.37 37.02 45.56
C ASN A 155 -13.16 36.39 44.87
N ASN A 156 -12.09 36.08 45.61
CA ASN A 156 -10.91 35.41 45.06
C ASN A 156 -11.24 33.96 44.70
N ILE A 157 -12.01 33.27 45.55
CA ILE A 157 -12.49 31.91 45.29
C ILE A 157 -13.37 31.86 44.03
N VAL A 158 -14.26 32.83 43.86
CA VAL A 158 -15.11 32.93 42.65
C VAL A 158 -14.26 33.23 41.41
N LEU A 159 -13.25 34.09 41.51
CA LEU A 159 -12.33 34.37 40.41
C LEU A 159 -11.51 33.15 40.01
N ASP A 160 -10.99 32.40 40.99
CA ASP A 160 -10.23 31.17 40.77
C ASP A 160 -11.11 30.10 40.12
N LEU A 161 -12.31 29.86 40.65
CA LEU A 161 -13.26 28.91 40.05
C LEU A 161 -13.64 29.30 38.62
N LYS A 162 -13.81 30.60 38.34
CA LYS A 162 -14.14 31.08 37.00
C LYS A 162 -12.98 30.88 36.03
N LYS A 163 -11.75 31.03 36.49
CA LYS A 163 -10.54 30.74 35.72
C LYS A 163 -10.41 29.25 35.45
N ASP A 164 -10.61 28.40 36.46
CA ASP A 164 -10.57 26.95 36.30
C ASP A 164 -11.61 26.45 35.28
N LEU A 165 -12.80 27.06 35.28
CA LEU A 165 -13.85 26.77 34.30
C LEU A 165 -13.43 27.16 32.87
N GLN A 166 -12.75 28.30 32.70
CA GLN A 166 -12.21 28.72 31.41
C GLN A 166 -11.09 27.79 30.93
N ASP A 167 -10.19 27.39 31.82
CA ASP A 167 -9.09 26.48 31.50
C ASP A 167 -9.62 25.09 31.10
N MET A 168 -10.66 24.59 31.79
CA MET A 168 -11.35 23.36 31.40
C MET A 168 -11.96 23.45 29.99
N GLU A 169 -12.68 24.54 29.67
CA GLU A 169 -13.29 24.70 28.34
C GLU A 169 -12.21 24.78 27.24
N MET A 170 -11.08 25.43 27.53
CA MET A 170 -9.94 25.50 26.62
C MET A 170 -9.34 24.10 26.36
N HIS A 171 -9.16 23.30 27.42
CA HIS A 171 -8.68 21.93 27.31
C HIS A 171 -9.62 21.03 26.52
N LYS A 172 -10.93 21.13 26.77
CA LYS A 172 -11.97 20.41 26.01
C LYS A 172 -11.91 20.73 24.52
N ASN A 173 -11.85 22.01 24.14
CA ASN A 173 -11.72 22.43 22.75
C ASN A 173 -10.44 21.90 22.08
N LYS A 174 -9.33 21.88 22.82
CA LYS A 174 -8.05 21.32 22.34
C LYS A 174 -8.14 19.81 22.11
N LEU A 175 -8.87 19.09 22.97
CA LEU A 175 -9.10 17.65 22.83
C LEU A 175 -9.95 17.35 21.59
N ASP A 176 -11.04 18.10 21.39
CA ASP A 176 -11.90 17.94 20.21
C ASP A 176 -11.15 18.17 18.90
N LEU A 177 -10.30 19.20 18.85
CA LEU A 177 -9.46 19.46 17.68
C LEU A 177 -8.46 18.32 17.41
N LYS A 178 -7.85 17.76 18.46
CA LYS A 178 -6.95 16.60 18.33
C LYS A 178 -7.70 15.36 17.84
N LYS A 179 -8.89 15.10 18.38
CA LYS A 179 -9.77 14.01 17.95
C LYS A 179 -10.11 14.13 16.47
N GLN A 180 -10.52 15.32 16.00
CA GLN A 180 -10.79 15.57 14.59
C GLN A 180 -9.56 15.30 13.71
N LYS A 181 -8.37 15.76 14.11
CA LYS A 181 -7.12 15.48 13.39
C LYS A 181 -6.79 13.99 13.33
N ALA A 182 -7.00 13.25 14.42
CA ALA A 182 -6.76 11.81 14.46
C ALA A 182 -7.72 11.05 13.51
N VAL A 183 -9.02 11.39 13.55
CA VAL A 183 -10.02 10.83 12.63
C VAL A 183 -9.67 11.12 11.18
N GLN A 184 -9.21 12.34 10.88
CA GLN A 184 -8.81 12.71 9.52
C GLN A 184 -7.57 11.94 9.04
N LYS A 185 -6.57 11.76 9.91
CA LYS A 185 -5.40 10.91 9.59
C LYS A 185 -5.81 9.47 9.30
N LEU A 186 -6.65 8.87 10.16
CA LEU A 186 -7.18 7.51 9.96
C LEU A 186 -7.88 7.39 8.61
N ARG A 187 -8.76 8.35 8.28
CA ARG A 187 -9.46 8.38 6.99
C ARG A 187 -8.47 8.41 5.82
N ILE A 188 -7.46 9.29 5.87
CA ILE A 188 -6.44 9.39 4.82
C ILE A 188 -5.68 8.07 4.67
N THR A 189 -5.28 7.44 5.78
CA THR A 189 -4.58 6.15 5.75
C THR A 189 -5.46 5.05 5.15
N PHE A 190 -6.74 4.98 5.50
CA PHE A 190 -7.68 4.05 4.88
C PHE A 190 -7.83 4.29 3.37
N GLU A 191 -7.96 5.55 2.94
CA GLU A 191 -8.04 5.89 1.52
C GLU A 191 -6.75 5.52 0.75
N GLN A 192 -5.58 5.63 1.39
CA GLN A 192 -4.30 5.19 0.82
C GLN A 192 -4.24 3.66 0.67
N ILE A 193 -4.63 2.92 1.71
CA ILE A 193 -4.65 1.44 1.67
C ILE A 193 -5.59 0.95 0.55
N ILE A 194 -6.79 1.51 0.43
CA ILE A 194 -7.74 1.14 -0.63
C ILE A 194 -7.15 1.42 -2.02
N LYS A 195 -6.49 2.58 -2.21
CA LYS A 195 -5.84 2.90 -3.49
C LYS A 195 -4.69 1.95 -3.82
N GLU A 196 -3.86 1.59 -2.85
CA GLU A 196 -2.76 0.63 -3.05
C GLU A 196 -3.30 -0.76 -3.42
N LEU A 197 -4.38 -1.21 -2.77
CA LEU A 197 -5.06 -2.46 -3.12
C LEU A 197 -5.65 -2.40 -4.55
N ASP A 198 -6.31 -1.31 -4.93
CA ASP A 198 -6.87 -1.13 -6.28
C ASP A 198 -5.78 -1.10 -7.37
N VAL A 199 -4.65 -0.44 -7.11
CA VAL A 199 -3.51 -0.37 -8.04
C VAL A 199 -2.83 -1.73 -8.19
N ASN A 200 -2.63 -2.45 -7.08
CA ASN A 200 -2.06 -3.81 -7.12
C ASN A 200 -2.99 -4.79 -7.84
N THR A 201 -4.30 -4.66 -7.66
CA THR A 201 -5.30 -5.47 -8.35
C THR A 201 -5.29 -5.18 -9.86
N LYS A 202 -5.28 -3.90 -10.27
CA LYS A 202 -5.23 -3.52 -11.69
C LYS A 202 -3.92 -3.90 -12.38
N ASN A 203 -2.78 -3.83 -11.68
CA ASN A 203 -1.50 -4.25 -12.22
C ASN A 203 -1.40 -5.78 -12.41
N TYR A 204 -2.11 -6.56 -11.59
CA TYR A 204 -2.19 -8.02 -11.76
C TYR A 204 -3.00 -8.41 -13.01
N TYR A 205 -4.14 -7.75 -13.25
CA TYR A 205 -4.95 -8.01 -14.46
C TYR A 205 -4.33 -7.48 -15.75
N ASN A 206 -3.57 -6.38 -15.71
CA ASN A 206 -2.92 -5.83 -16.91
C ASN A 206 -1.68 -6.60 -17.37
N LYS A 207 -1.08 -7.46 -16.52
CA LYS A 207 0.08 -8.27 -16.93
C LYS A 207 -0.29 -9.55 -17.68
N SER A 208 -1.58 -9.89 -17.77
CA SER A 208 -2.07 -11.12 -18.40
C SER A 208 -2.74 -10.92 -19.77
N ASN A 209 -2.75 -9.70 -20.32
CA ASN A 209 -3.53 -9.37 -21.53
C ASN A 209 -2.73 -9.11 -22.81
N ASP A 210 -1.43 -9.42 -22.85
CA ASP A 210 -0.63 -9.31 -24.08
C ASP A 210 -0.64 -10.58 -24.96
N ASN A 211 -1.47 -11.58 -24.67
CA ASN A 211 -1.62 -12.72 -25.57
C ASN A 211 -3.09 -13.14 -25.76
N ASN A 212 -3.51 -12.99 -27.02
CA ASN A 212 -4.57 -13.69 -27.74
C ASN A 212 -5.97 -13.08 -27.83
N ASN A 213 -6.29 -12.77 -29.08
CA ASN A 213 -7.60 -12.49 -29.65
C ASN A 213 -8.62 -13.62 -29.42
N ASN A 214 -9.89 -13.18 -29.40
CA ASN A 214 -11.13 -13.93 -29.63
C ASN A 214 -11.50 -15.02 -28.61
N ILE A 215 -12.58 -14.78 -27.86
CA ILE A 215 -13.84 -15.54 -27.96
C ILE A 215 -14.95 -14.83 -27.17
N SER A 216 -16.07 -14.65 -27.87
CA SER A 216 -17.39 -14.19 -27.43
C SER A 216 -17.98 -15.06 -26.31
N SER A 217 -18.73 -14.47 -25.36
CA SER A 217 -20.19 -14.73 -25.15
C SER A 217 -20.77 -14.18 -23.80
N THR A 218 -21.26 -12.92 -23.83
CA THR A 218 -22.58 -12.44 -23.28
C THR A 218 -22.89 -12.53 -21.74
N PRO A 219 -24.01 -11.95 -21.21
CA PRO A 219 -23.98 -10.64 -20.50
C PRO A 219 -24.86 -10.55 -19.22
N GLU A 220 -24.45 -9.88 -18.14
CA GLU A 220 -25.41 -9.50 -17.07
C GLU A 220 -25.35 -8.03 -16.64
N LYS A 221 -26.57 -7.52 -16.40
CA LYS A 221 -27.02 -6.13 -16.44
C LYS A 221 -26.62 -5.30 -15.20
N GLN A 222 -26.46 -3.99 -15.47
CA GLN A 222 -26.88 -2.78 -14.72
C GLN A 222 -26.93 -2.86 -13.18
N ILE A 223 -26.42 -1.87 -12.46
CA ILE A 223 -27.15 -0.62 -12.15
C ILE A 223 -26.14 0.47 -11.72
N GLN A 224 -26.21 1.66 -12.34
CA GLN A 224 -25.69 2.91 -11.75
C GLN A 224 -26.67 3.43 -10.68
N PRO A 225 -26.19 4.21 -9.71
CA PRO A 225 -26.73 5.57 -9.70
C PRO A 225 -25.69 6.67 -9.47
N SER A 226 -25.84 7.67 -10.33
CA SER A 226 -25.95 9.11 -10.04
C SER A 226 -24.77 9.88 -9.46
N GLN A 227 -24.36 10.83 -10.31
CA GLN A 227 -23.58 12.01 -10.05
C GLN A 227 -24.06 12.81 -8.85
N LEU A 228 -23.11 13.26 -8.03
CA LEU A 228 -23.21 14.50 -7.27
C LEU A 228 -21.83 15.16 -7.29
N SER A 229 -21.63 15.99 -8.31
CA SER A 229 -20.58 16.99 -8.36
C SER A 229 -20.84 18.03 -7.27
N ASN A 230 -19.82 18.37 -6.49
CA ASN A 230 -19.71 19.71 -5.90
C ASN A 230 -18.25 20.16 -5.98
N THR A 231 -17.99 20.96 -7.01
CA THR A 231 -16.92 21.96 -7.10
C THR A 231 -16.97 22.89 -5.89
N THR A 232 -15.84 23.06 -5.19
CA THR A 232 -15.53 24.32 -4.50
C THR A 232 -14.06 24.64 -4.64
N GLN A 233 -13.82 25.93 -4.87
CA GLN A 233 -12.64 26.54 -5.44
C GLN A 233 -11.48 26.65 -4.45
N SER A 234 -10.27 26.42 -4.94
CA SER A 234 -9.03 26.78 -4.27
C SER A 234 -8.74 28.27 -4.44
N THR A 235 -8.39 28.98 -3.37
CA THR A 235 -7.59 30.23 -3.35
C THR A 235 -7.21 30.59 -1.90
N PRO A 236 -6.19 31.41 -1.63
CA PRO A 236 -4.80 31.27 -2.03
C PRO A 236 -3.85 31.32 -0.80
N THR A 237 -2.66 30.71 -0.95
CA THR A 237 -1.57 30.72 0.02
C THR A 237 -1.10 32.15 0.33
N LYS A 238 -1.28 32.63 1.57
CA LYS A 238 -0.56 33.81 2.08
C LYS A 238 0.63 33.35 2.89
N ASN A 239 1.83 33.53 2.30
CA ASN A 239 3.08 33.63 3.04
C ASN A 239 2.96 34.79 4.03
N ILE A 240 3.11 34.52 5.33
CA ILE A 240 3.45 35.56 6.31
C ILE A 240 4.78 35.14 6.93
N VAL A 241 5.77 35.94 6.57
CA VAL A 241 7.15 35.95 7.03
C VAL A 241 7.20 36.28 8.52
N ASP A 242 8.07 35.57 9.24
CA ASP A 242 8.52 35.87 10.60
C ASP A 242 8.87 37.36 10.78
N VAL A 243 8.17 38.04 11.68
CA VAL A 243 8.65 39.28 12.30
C VAL A 243 8.56 39.14 13.80
N ALA A 244 9.48 38.34 14.35
CA ALA A 244 9.84 38.38 15.76
C ALA A 244 11.19 39.11 15.89
N LYS A 245 11.17 40.34 16.43
CA LYS A 245 12.17 40.97 17.32
C LYS A 245 12.26 42.48 17.07
N SER A 246 11.80 43.25 18.07
CA SER A 246 12.54 44.43 18.52
C SER A 246 12.19 44.70 19.99
N LYS A 247 13.05 44.18 20.87
CA LYS A 247 13.13 44.52 22.29
C LYS A 247 13.44 46.03 22.41
N LYS A 248 12.54 46.80 23.02
CA LYS A 248 12.93 48.08 23.65
C LYS A 248 13.47 47.80 25.04
N GLN A 249 14.75 48.11 25.21
CA GLN A 249 15.45 48.20 26.50
C GLN A 249 14.73 49.18 27.43
N ARG A 250 14.39 48.75 28.64
CA ARG A 250 14.15 49.66 29.77
C ARG A 250 15.49 49.91 30.47
N LYS A 251 15.89 51.19 30.46
CA LYS A 251 17.01 51.73 31.23
C LYS A 251 16.70 51.59 32.72
N GLY A 252 17.69 51.11 33.49
CA GLY A 252 17.75 51.38 34.91
C GLY A 252 18.13 52.84 35.16
N LYS A 253 17.60 53.40 36.25
CA LYS A 253 18.26 54.35 37.15
C LYS A 253 17.34 54.68 38.32
N ASN A 254 17.70 54.10 39.46
CA ASN A 254 17.78 54.65 40.83
C ASN A 254 17.31 53.62 41.85
#